data_AF-A0A820R8H9-F1
#
_entry.id   AF-A0A820R8H9-F1
#
_cell.length_a   1.000
_cell.length_b   1.000
_cell.length_c   1.000
_cell.angle_alpha   90.00
_cell.angle_beta   90.00
_cell.angle_gamma   90.00
#
_symmetry.space_group_name_H-M   'P 1'
#
loop_
_entity.id
_entity.type
_entity.pdbx_description
1 polymer ?
#
loop_
_entity_poly.entity_id
_entity_poly.type
_entity_poly.pdbx_seq_one_letter_code
_entity_poly.pdbx_strand_id
1 'polypeptide(L)'
;MLSMSNQFKIVSPINLSLVTMYFTLWYYFEESNSFALIPPNATMTNEDEFTFECNGDAWIETNLMNLIELLVSSTIISRIDNIEQLINYYNRIIQSILSLNIYTVDNLEKLRSFASLVRCITALFPAEQAKNVFENACSPGGFNAAFENCNAIHEFIEYLRNLFVDSASTTDNVLLNRHRTLLKLEIEFLKNWPPDNSEQYPEVLALHSKPENDLWQYSAKILSFIDQEVELFSTVLWKNGQLEDPDKFKLLDECLANINGETYKIERLLVNHIHMQLMLRANEQGTPEQILTDNYIQFEENVRQLQDEQSNHNSISISLIAWIKYYIELYAVALKNQCSEEIMGMIDQFLTRDELPLSLTLKLFVIKQICELSSVKFDTFCEIFSNRNVVGSRTILEKPQDQHNFILPTPLFVCEDVFKRISDILAYNNDIEHLRQLITNCTTNQTSSYCFLVWCIHYY
;
A
#
# COMPACT_ATOMS: atom_id res chain seq x y z
N MET A 1 -9.61 42.70 -17.05
CA MET A 1 -8.96 42.32 -18.32
C MET A 1 -7.49 42.09 -18.03
N LEU A 2 -7.09 40.85 -17.73
CA LEU A 2 -5.68 40.46 -17.67
C LEU A 2 -5.20 40.36 -19.13
N SER A 3 -4.06 40.98 -19.47
CA SER A 3 -3.55 40.97 -20.84
C SER A 3 -3.13 39.56 -21.24
N MET A 4 -3.94 38.90 -22.08
CA MET A 4 -3.65 37.59 -22.68
C MET A 4 -2.48 37.62 -23.69
N SER A 5 -1.83 38.77 -23.91
CA SER A 5 -0.81 38.94 -24.95
C SER A 5 0.55 38.28 -24.67
N ASN A 6 0.77 37.74 -23.47
CA ASN A 6 2.06 37.16 -23.08
C ASN A 6 2.10 35.62 -23.09
N GLN A 7 0.99 34.93 -23.33
CA GLN A 7 0.89 33.46 -23.19
C GLN A 7 1.42 32.68 -24.39
N PHE A 8 1.63 33.35 -25.52
CA PHE A 8 2.15 32.74 -26.75
C PHE A 8 3.16 33.66 -27.42
N LYS A 9 4.34 33.12 -27.70
CA LYS A 9 5.43 33.87 -28.33
C LYS A 9 6.06 33.05 -29.45
N ILE A 10 6.21 33.69 -30.60
CA ILE A 10 7.03 33.22 -31.72
C ILE A 10 8.35 34.00 -31.61
N VAL A 11 9.46 33.32 -31.34
CA VAL A 11 10.76 33.98 -31.11
C VAL A 11 11.90 33.16 -31.74
N SER A 12 12.94 33.86 -32.19
CA SER A 12 14.25 33.28 -32.56
C SER A 12 15.09 33.05 -31.28
N PRO A 13 15.96 32.04 -31.22
CA PRO A 13 16.47 31.49 -29.96
C PRO A 13 17.53 32.40 -29.31
N ILE A 14 17.13 33.32 -28.42
CA ILE A 14 18.08 34.03 -27.54
C ILE A 14 17.44 34.34 -26.17
N ASN A 15 18.05 33.80 -25.11
CA ASN A 15 18.01 34.17 -23.68
C ASN A 15 16.85 35.08 -23.23
N LEU A 16 15.80 34.47 -22.68
CA LEU A 16 14.62 35.18 -22.18
C LEU A 16 14.33 34.83 -20.71
N SER A 17 14.57 35.80 -19.83
CA SER A 17 14.19 35.76 -18.41
C SER A 17 12.83 36.43 -18.21
N LEU A 18 11.75 35.67 -18.38
CA LEU A 18 10.40 36.14 -18.07
C LEU A 18 9.71 35.16 -17.13
N VAL A 19 9.61 35.56 -15.86
CA VAL A 19 8.85 34.88 -14.82
C VAL A 19 7.37 35.23 -15.03
N THR A 20 6.53 34.24 -15.31
CA THR A 20 5.08 34.43 -15.50
C THR A 20 4.28 33.60 -14.50
N MET A 21 3.06 34.02 -14.15
CA MET A 21 2.17 33.29 -13.24
C MET A 21 1.46 32.09 -13.90
N TYR A 22 1.71 31.85 -15.19
CA TYR A 22 0.98 30.93 -16.05
C TYR A 22 1.98 30.16 -16.91
N PHE A 23 1.61 28.99 -17.40
CA PHE A 23 2.35 28.31 -18.44
C PHE A 23 2.43 29.18 -19.69
N THR A 24 3.62 29.30 -20.25
CA THR A 24 3.86 30.05 -21.49
C THR A 24 4.30 29.08 -22.58
N LEU A 25 3.55 29.05 -23.68
CA LEU A 25 3.84 28.22 -24.84
C LEU A 25 4.74 28.97 -25.82
N TRP A 26 5.83 28.32 -26.20
CA TRP A 26 6.84 28.82 -27.14
C TRP A 26 6.90 27.87 -28.32
N TYR A 27 7.06 28.43 -29.51
CA TYR A 27 7.15 27.68 -30.74
C TYR A 27 8.47 27.99 -31.46
N TYR A 28 9.30 26.98 -31.63
CA TYR A 28 10.60 27.09 -32.30
C TYR A 28 10.45 26.79 -33.79
N PHE A 29 10.37 27.86 -34.58
CA PHE A 29 10.12 27.76 -36.02
C PHE A 29 11.36 27.33 -36.84
N GLU A 30 12.57 27.61 -36.36
CA GLU A 30 13.78 27.53 -37.21
C GLU A 30 14.57 26.22 -37.09
N GLU A 31 14.44 25.44 -36.00
CA GLU A 31 15.32 24.28 -35.76
C GLU A 31 14.62 22.91 -35.73
N SER A 32 13.35 22.80 -35.35
CA SER A 32 12.74 21.47 -35.14
C SER A 32 11.21 21.35 -35.22
N ASN A 33 10.44 22.42 -35.51
CA ASN A 33 8.97 22.40 -35.40
C ASN A 33 8.49 21.89 -34.02
N SER A 34 9.19 22.29 -32.96
CA SER A 34 8.94 21.86 -31.59
C SER A 34 8.32 22.97 -30.76
N PHE A 35 7.65 22.57 -29.67
CA PHE A 35 7.14 23.48 -28.66
C PHE A 35 8.00 23.42 -27.40
N ALA A 36 8.14 24.55 -26.71
CA ALA A 36 8.54 24.56 -25.31
C ALA A 36 7.41 25.10 -24.44
N LEU A 37 7.24 24.50 -23.27
CA LEU A 37 6.23 24.90 -22.30
C LEU A 37 6.93 25.32 -21.01
N ILE A 38 7.07 26.63 -20.80
CA ILE A 38 7.73 27.18 -19.62
C ILE A 38 6.72 27.18 -18.46
N PRO A 39 7.00 26.50 -17.32
CA PRO A 39 6.13 26.49 -16.16
C PRO A 39 5.99 27.87 -15.49
N PRO A 40 4.94 28.06 -14.68
CA PRO A 40 4.80 29.25 -13.86
C PRO A 40 6.03 29.46 -12.98
N ASN A 41 6.51 30.70 -12.94
CA ASN A 41 7.68 31.15 -12.20
C ASN A 41 9.03 30.52 -12.59
N ALA A 42 9.09 29.74 -13.67
CA ALA A 42 10.34 29.22 -14.20
C ALA A 42 11.02 30.23 -15.14
N THR A 43 12.33 30.11 -15.26
CA THR A 43 13.13 30.83 -16.27
C THR A 43 13.77 29.82 -17.20
N MET A 44 13.66 30.02 -18.50
CA MET A 44 14.30 29.15 -19.48
C MET A 44 15.79 29.46 -19.55
N THR A 45 16.60 28.52 -19.07
CA THR A 45 18.06 28.61 -19.10
C THR A 45 18.67 27.74 -20.19
N ASN A 46 18.01 26.65 -20.58
CA ASN A 46 18.39 25.79 -21.68
C ASN A 46 17.17 25.48 -22.56
N GLU A 47 17.36 25.33 -23.87
CA GLU A 47 16.29 25.12 -24.86
C GLU A 47 15.65 23.74 -24.74
N ASP A 48 16.44 22.73 -24.38
CA ASP A 48 15.97 21.35 -24.21
C ASP A 48 15.21 21.13 -22.89
N GLU A 49 15.34 22.05 -21.92
CA GLU A 49 14.85 21.90 -20.54
C GLU A 49 13.32 21.83 -20.45
N PHE A 50 12.62 22.50 -21.38
CA PHE A 50 11.16 22.63 -21.36
C PHE A 50 10.51 22.11 -22.64
N THR A 51 11.16 21.15 -23.31
CA THR A 51 10.60 20.50 -24.51
C THR A 51 9.20 19.98 -24.20
N PHE A 52 8.21 20.39 -24.99
CA PHE A 52 6.80 20.07 -24.78
C PHE A 52 6.31 19.08 -25.83
N GLU A 53 6.14 17.84 -25.42
CA GLU A 53 5.56 16.77 -26.23
C GLU A 53 4.04 16.78 -26.11
N CYS A 54 3.37 17.41 -27.08
CA CYS A 54 1.92 17.50 -27.12
C CYS A 54 1.30 16.31 -27.84
N ASN A 55 0.28 15.69 -27.24
CA ASN A 55 -0.51 14.62 -27.87
C ASN A 55 -1.67 15.16 -28.72
N GLY A 56 -2.25 16.29 -28.32
CA GLY A 56 -3.34 16.95 -29.02
C GLY A 56 -2.95 18.28 -29.65
N ASP A 57 -3.65 19.34 -29.25
CA ASP A 57 -3.37 20.71 -29.67
C ASP A 57 -2.68 21.45 -28.51
N ALA A 58 -1.45 21.88 -28.73
CA ALA A 58 -0.61 22.50 -27.71
C ALA A 58 -1.25 23.77 -27.13
N TRP A 59 -2.05 24.50 -27.91
CA TRP A 59 -2.80 25.64 -27.43
C TRP A 59 -3.87 25.19 -26.43
N ILE A 60 -4.63 24.15 -26.76
CA ILE A 60 -5.69 23.64 -25.89
C ILE A 60 -5.10 23.11 -24.58
N GLU A 61 -4.05 22.30 -24.63
CA GLU A 61 -3.37 21.75 -23.44
C GLU A 61 -2.86 22.87 -22.53
N THR A 62 -2.15 23.85 -23.10
CA THR A 62 -1.65 25.02 -22.35
C THR A 62 -2.80 25.83 -21.72
N ASN A 63 -3.93 25.99 -22.42
CA ASN A 63 -5.09 26.70 -21.86
C ASN A 63 -5.76 25.93 -20.73
N LEU A 64 -5.83 24.60 -20.81
CA LEU A 64 -6.33 23.75 -19.73
C LEU A 64 -5.42 23.82 -18.51
N MET A 65 -4.10 23.80 -18.70
CA MET A 65 -3.13 23.96 -17.62
C MET A 65 -3.23 25.35 -16.97
N ASN A 66 -3.39 26.41 -17.77
CA ASN A 66 -3.56 27.77 -17.28
C ASN A 66 -4.91 28.00 -16.58
N LEU A 67 -5.96 27.30 -17.00
CA LEU A 67 -7.23 27.29 -16.28
C LEU A 67 -7.04 26.72 -14.88
N ILE A 68 -6.28 25.64 -14.72
CA ILE A 68 -5.94 25.08 -13.40
C ILE A 68 -5.19 26.10 -12.55
N GLU A 69 -4.15 26.75 -13.09
CA GLU A 69 -3.39 27.79 -12.38
C GLU A 69 -4.28 28.96 -11.92
N LEU A 70 -5.22 29.37 -12.76
CA LEU A 70 -6.17 30.42 -12.40
C LEU A 70 -7.09 29.99 -11.24
N LEU A 71 -7.64 28.78 -11.30
CA LEU A 71 -8.60 28.27 -10.32
C LEU A 71 -8.01 28.14 -8.92
N VAL A 72 -6.75 27.70 -8.83
CA VAL A 72 -6.04 27.51 -7.56
C VAL A 72 -5.32 28.77 -7.09
N SER A 73 -5.42 29.87 -7.83
CA SER A 73 -4.81 31.15 -7.43
C SER A 73 -5.48 31.74 -6.19
N SER A 74 -4.68 32.38 -5.33
CA SER A 74 -5.17 33.10 -4.15
C SER A 74 -6.22 34.16 -4.48
N THR A 75 -6.15 34.73 -5.69
CA THR A 75 -7.12 35.73 -6.18
C THR A 75 -8.49 35.14 -6.42
N ILE A 76 -8.58 33.91 -6.96
CA ILE A 76 -9.86 33.22 -7.14
C ILE A 76 -10.36 32.67 -5.82
N ILE A 77 -9.47 32.03 -5.03
CA ILE A 77 -9.82 31.44 -3.73
C ILE A 77 -10.45 32.49 -2.78
N SER A 78 -9.85 33.67 -2.66
CA SER A 78 -10.34 34.74 -1.78
C SER A 78 -11.73 35.28 -2.14
N ARG A 79 -12.12 35.16 -3.41
CA ARG A 79 -13.41 35.65 -3.93
C ARG A 79 -14.57 34.70 -3.70
N ILE A 80 -14.32 33.53 -3.13
CA ILE A 80 -15.34 32.49 -2.98
C ILE A 80 -15.97 32.60 -1.61
N ASP A 81 -17.31 32.68 -1.58
CA ASP A 81 -18.05 32.80 -0.32
C ASP A 81 -18.34 31.45 0.33
N ASN A 82 -18.53 30.40 -0.49
CA ASN A 82 -18.80 29.05 -0.02
C ASN A 82 -17.75 28.06 -0.57
N ILE A 83 -16.93 27.54 0.33
CA ILE A 83 -15.88 26.57 0.02
C ILE A 83 -16.40 25.26 -0.58
N GLU A 84 -17.65 24.85 -0.32
CA GLU A 84 -18.25 23.66 -0.93
C GLU A 84 -18.43 23.83 -2.45
N GLN A 85 -18.57 25.08 -2.92
CA GLN A 85 -18.63 25.35 -4.35
C GLN A 85 -17.30 25.03 -5.03
N LEU A 86 -16.16 25.23 -4.36
CA LEU A 86 -14.85 24.84 -4.87
C LEU A 86 -14.78 23.35 -5.16
N ILE A 87 -15.25 22.51 -4.23
CA ILE A 87 -15.26 21.05 -4.43
C ILE A 87 -16.03 20.71 -5.70
N ASN A 88 -17.21 21.30 -5.89
CA ASN A 88 -18.05 21.04 -7.05
C ASN A 88 -17.41 21.53 -8.35
N TYR A 89 -16.80 22.71 -8.37
CA TYR A 89 -16.12 23.23 -9.55
C TYR A 89 -14.88 22.42 -9.90
N TYR A 90 -14.01 22.14 -8.92
CA TYR A 90 -12.82 21.32 -9.12
C TYR A 90 -13.19 19.94 -9.65
N ASN A 91 -14.17 19.26 -9.03
CA ASN A 91 -14.62 17.95 -9.49
C ASN A 91 -15.15 17.99 -10.93
N ARG A 92 -15.97 18.99 -11.27
CA ARG A 92 -16.50 19.12 -12.64
C ARG A 92 -15.37 19.29 -13.65
N ILE A 93 -14.40 20.14 -13.36
CA ILE A 93 -13.28 20.42 -14.26
C ILE A 93 -12.37 19.20 -14.40
N ILE A 94 -12.06 18.51 -13.29
CA ILE A 94 -11.30 17.25 -13.32
C ILE A 94 -12.01 16.22 -14.20
N GLN A 95 -13.32 16.02 -14.04
CA GLN A 95 -14.08 15.07 -14.85
C GLN A 95 -14.16 15.47 -16.32
N SER A 96 -14.30 16.77 -16.61
CA SER A 96 -14.30 17.28 -17.98
C SER A 96 -12.94 17.07 -18.66
N ILE A 97 -11.83 17.37 -17.98
CA ILE A 97 -10.49 17.14 -18.51
C ILE A 97 -10.26 15.64 -18.74
N LEU A 98 -10.65 14.79 -17.79
CA LEU A 98 -10.52 13.33 -17.95
C LEU A 98 -11.34 12.75 -19.10
N SER A 99 -12.41 13.42 -19.54
CA SER A 99 -13.18 12.99 -20.71
C SER A 99 -12.51 13.35 -22.05
N LEU A 100 -11.48 14.18 -22.01
CA LEU A 100 -10.74 14.68 -23.18
C LEU A 100 -9.50 13.81 -23.43
N ASN A 101 -9.72 12.53 -23.74
CA ASN A 101 -8.69 11.47 -23.82
C ASN A 101 -7.50 11.72 -24.78
N ILE A 102 -7.56 12.74 -25.63
CA ILE A 102 -6.51 13.07 -26.61
C ILE A 102 -5.50 14.07 -26.01
N TYR A 103 -5.87 14.80 -24.95
CA TYR A 103 -5.10 15.90 -24.41
C TYR A 103 -4.38 15.50 -23.11
N THR A 104 -3.12 15.90 -23.01
CA THR A 104 -2.30 15.78 -21.78
C THR A 104 -2.35 17.07 -20.98
N VAL A 105 -2.61 16.98 -19.67
CA VAL A 105 -2.71 18.12 -18.76
C VAL A 105 -1.90 17.83 -17.50
N ASP A 106 -0.63 18.20 -17.54
CA ASP A 106 0.40 17.82 -16.56
C ASP A 106 0.07 18.29 -15.14
N ASN A 107 -0.48 19.50 -14.97
CA ASN A 107 -0.83 20.03 -13.64
C ASN A 107 -2.21 19.58 -13.14
N LEU A 108 -2.86 18.57 -13.72
CA LEU A 108 -4.16 18.08 -13.26
C LEU A 108 -4.11 17.56 -11.81
N GLU A 109 -2.99 16.93 -11.41
CA GLU A 109 -2.78 16.43 -10.04
C GLU A 109 -2.72 17.56 -9.01
N LYS A 110 -2.29 18.77 -9.42
CA LYS A 110 -2.37 19.98 -8.61
C LYS A 110 -3.81 20.26 -8.21
N LEU A 111 -4.73 20.29 -9.20
CA LEU A 111 -6.15 20.55 -8.95
C LEU A 111 -6.79 19.46 -8.06
N ARG A 112 -6.40 18.19 -8.27
CA ARG A 112 -6.86 17.07 -7.43
C ARG A 112 -6.41 17.21 -5.98
N SER A 113 -5.17 17.63 -5.76
CA SER A 113 -4.61 17.86 -4.43
C SER A 113 -5.33 19.02 -3.71
N PHE A 114 -5.63 20.11 -4.42
CA PHE A 114 -6.49 21.18 -3.89
C PHE A 114 -7.90 20.67 -3.56
N ALA A 115 -8.52 19.85 -4.41
CA ALA A 115 -9.82 19.26 -4.12
C ALA A 115 -9.80 18.35 -2.88
N SER A 116 -8.74 17.55 -2.69
CA SER A 116 -8.55 16.72 -1.51
C SER A 116 -8.39 17.55 -0.23
N LEU A 117 -7.61 18.63 -0.27
CA LEU A 117 -7.46 19.55 0.87
C LEU A 117 -8.79 20.19 1.25
N VAL A 118 -9.56 20.69 0.28
CA VAL A 118 -10.86 21.30 0.54
C VAL A 118 -11.83 20.28 1.14
N ARG A 119 -11.87 19.04 0.63
CA ARG A 119 -12.69 17.95 1.21
C ARG A 119 -12.27 17.62 2.64
N CYS A 120 -10.98 17.59 2.93
CA CYS A 120 -10.46 17.38 4.27
C CYS A 120 -10.94 18.46 5.24
N ILE A 121 -10.77 19.73 4.88
CA ILE A 121 -11.15 20.87 5.72
C ILE A 121 -12.67 20.90 5.93
N THR A 122 -13.46 20.71 4.88
CA THR A 122 -14.94 20.69 4.98
C THR A 122 -15.48 19.49 5.77
N ALA A 123 -14.74 18.38 5.83
CA ALA A 123 -15.09 17.25 6.70
C ALA A 123 -14.80 17.52 8.18
N LEU A 124 -13.89 18.44 8.49
CA LEU A 124 -13.43 18.73 9.85
C LEU A 124 -14.04 20.00 10.45
N PHE A 125 -14.45 20.96 9.62
CA PHE A 125 -14.94 22.27 10.04
C PHE A 125 -16.28 22.61 9.38
N PRO A 126 -17.19 23.31 10.09
CA PRO A 126 -18.37 23.89 9.48
C PRO A 126 -18.01 24.86 8.35
N ALA A 127 -18.90 25.01 7.35
CA ALA A 127 -18.66 25.84 6.16
C ALA A 127 -18.21 27.28 6.48
N GLU A 128 -18.74 27.89 7.55
CA GLU A 128 -18.40 29.24 8.01
C GLU A 128 -16.93 29.40 8.43
N GLN A 129 -16.31 28.34 8.96
CA GLN A 129 -14.92 28.33 9.41
C GLN A 129 -13.96 27.74 8.37
N ALA A 130 -14.46 26.79 7.57
CA ALA A 130 -13.68 26.06 6.59
C ALA A 130 -12.98 26.98 5.58
N LYS A 131 -13.62 28.09 5.16
CA LYS A 131 -13.00 29.08 4.26
C LYS A 131 -11.74 29.69 4.86
N ASN A 132 -11.82 30.21 6.08
CA ASN A 132 -10.68 30.87 6.74
C ASN A 132 -9.54 29.87 6.99
N VAL A 133 -9.87 28.64 7.37
CA VAL A 133 -8.88 27.56 7.55
C VAL A 133 -8.18 27.24 6.22
N PHE A 134 -8.94 27.17 5.13
CA PHE A 134 -8.38 26.93 3.79
C PHE A 134 -7.51 28.09 3.30
N GLU A 135 -7.94 29.34 3.48
CA GLU A 135 -7.13 30.51 3.14
C GLU A 135 -5.82 30.56 3.93
N ASN A 136 -5.85 30.20 5.22
CA ASN A 136 -4.64 30.10 6.04
C ASN A 136 -3.70 28.99 5.55
N ALA A 137 -4.26 27.82 5.20
CA ALA A 137 -3.48 26.71 4.65
C ALA A 137 -2.84 27.06 3.29
N CYS A 138 -3.50 27.91 2.49
CA CYS A 138 -3.02 28.39 1.18
C CYS A 138 -2.32 29.75 1.23
N SER A 139 -1.98 30.27 2.42
CA SER A 139 -1.26 31.54 2.57
C SER A 139 0.13 31.50 1.91
N PRO A 140 0.79 32.66 1.64
CA PRO A 140 2.07 32.68 0.93
C PRO A 140 3.14 31.81 1.61
N GLY A 141 3.65 30.81 0.89
CA GLY A 141 4.57 29.78 1.43
C GLY A 141 3.89 28.53 2.01
N GLY A 142 2.56 28.48 2.01
CA GLY A 142 1.75 27.32 2.38
C GLY A 142 1.49 26.38 1.20
N PHE A 143 0.29 25.78 1.15
CA PHE A 143 -0.05 24.75 0.17
C PHE A 143 -0.04 25.26 -1.28
N ASN A 144 0.89 24.76 -2.08
CA ASN A 144 0.98 25.02 -3.53
C ASN A 144 0.70 23.76 -4.39
N ALA A 145 0.49 22.60 -3.75
CA ALA A 145 0.35 21.28 -4.37
C ALA A 145 1.51 20.85 -5.30
N ALA A 146 2.65 21.55 -5.26
CA ALA A 146 3.88 21.21 -5.96
C ALA A 146 4.92 20.80 -4.90
N PHE A 147 4.77 19.58 -4.39
CA PHE A 147 5.66 19.05 -3.37
C PHE A 147 6.97 18.56 -3.99
N GLU A 148 8.09 19.02 -3.45
CA GLU A 148 9.43 18.63 -3.93
C GLU A 148 9.75 17.17 -3.62
N ASN A 149 9.28 16.65 -2.47
CA ASN A 149 9.54 15.30 -2.01
C ASN A 149 8.47 14.80 -1.02
N CYS A 150 8.54 13.52 -0.66
CA CYS A 150 7.64 12.92 0.33
C CYS A 150 7.68 13.60 1.70
N ASN A 151 8.84 14.09 2.13
CA ASN A 151 8.95 14.76 3.43
C ASN A 151 8.22 16.10 3.42
N ALA A 152 8.22 16.85 2.31
CA ALA A 152 7.46 18.09 2.18
C ALA A 152 5.94 17.85 2.31
N ILE A 153 5.44 16.71 1.81
CA ILE A 153 4.05 16.29 2.03
C ILE A 153 3.80 16.07 3.52
N HIS A 154 4.67 15.29 4.18
CA HIS A 154 4.54 14.97 5.60
C HIS A 154 4.62 16.24 6.49
N GLU A 155 5.57 17.13 6.23
CA GLU A 155 5.71 18.41 6.93
C GLU A 155 4.47 19.30 6.77
N PHE A 156 3.87 19.31 5.58
CA PHE A 156 2.63 20.03 5.37
C PHE A 156 1.45 19.42 6.16
N ILE A 157 1.39 18.09 6.26
CA ILE A 157 0.38 17.40 7.08
C ILE A 157 0.59 17.71 8.57
N GLU A 158 1.83 17.76 9.07
CA GLU A 158 2.14 18.18 10.44
C GLU A 158 1.78 19.65 10.68
N TYR A 159 2.03 20.53 9.71
CA TYR A 159 1.56 21.91 9.75
C TYR A 159 0.03 21.99 9.90
N LEU A 160 -0.72 21.22 9.10
CA LEU A 160 -2.18 21.15 9.23
C LEU A 160 -2.62 20.58 10.58
N ARG A 161 -1.88 19.58 11.08
CA ARG A 161 -2.11 18.97 12.39
C ARG A 161 -2.06 20.02 13.49
N ASN A 162 -1.03 20.87 13.48
CA ASN A 162 -0.88 22.00 14.40
C ASN A 162 -1.96 23.07 14.20
N LEU A 163 -2.22 23.47 12.95
CA LEU A 163 -3.26 24.44 12.60
C LEU A 163 -4.65 24.02 13.11
N PHE A 164 -4.94 22.71 13.11
CA PHE A 164 -6.24 22.19 13.52
C PHE A 164 -6.35 21.95 15.03
N VAL A 165 -5.24 21.73 15.74
CA VAL A 165 -5.22 21.55 17.21
C VAL A 165 -5.55 22.85 17.95
N ASP A 166 -5.08 23.99 17.47
CA ASP A 166 -5.29 25.30 18.12
C ASP A 166 -6.74 25.81 18.09
N SER A 167 -7.66 25.08 17.43
CA SER A 167 -9.00 25.57 17.11
C SER A 167 -10.14 25.27 18.11
N ALA A 168 -9.98 24.43 19.15
CA ALA A 168 -10.96 24.27 20.26
C ALA A 168 -10.53 23.24 21.33
N SER A 169 -11.12 23.32 22.53
CA SER A 169 -11.10 22.27 23.56
C SER A 169 -11.82 21.00 23.05
N THR A 170 -11.07 20.07 22.47
CA THR A 170 -11.63 18.88 21.82
C THR A 170 -11.67 17.64 22.71
N THR A 171 -12.81 16.96 22.71
CA THR A 171 -12.95 15.59 23.24
C THR A 171 -12.11 14.58 22.43
N ASP A 172 -11.68 13.48 23.04
CA ASP A 172 -10.85 12.43 22.41
C ASP A 172 -11.37 11.92 21.07
N ASN A 173 -12.69 11.77 20.90
CA ASN A 173 -13.30 11.32 19.64
C ASN A 173 -13.07 12.30 18.46
N VAL A 174 -13.03 13.61 18.73
CA VAL A 174 -12.80 14.63 17.70
C VAL A 174 -11.33 14.65 17.30
N LEU A 175 -10.42 14.47 18.26
CA LEU A 175 -8.99 14.32 17.99
C LEU A 175 -8.71 13.08 17.12
N LEU A 176 -9.33 11.95 17.45
CA LEU A 176 -9.21 10.72 16.65
C LEU A 176 -9.75 10.90 15.23
N ASN A 177 -10.90 11.55 15.06
CA ASN A 177 -11.47 11.81 13.74
C ASN A 177 -10.59 12.75 12.90
N ARG A 178 -10.03 13.80 13.53
CA ARG A 178 -9.07 14.72 12.89
C ARG A 178 -7.82 13.97 12.41
N HIS A 179 -7.22 13.17 13.29
CA HIS A 179 -6.06 12.37 12.96
C HIS A 179 -6.32 11.43 11.78
N ARG A 180 -7.44 10.68 11.80
CA ARG A 180 -7.83 9.80 10.69
C ARG A 180 -8.07 10.55 9.38
N THR A 181 -8.64 11.75 9.44
CA THR A 181 -8.92 12.56 8.24
C THR A 181 -7.65 13.12 7.63
N LEU A 182 -6.69 13.52 8.47
CA LEU A 182 -5.36 13.96 8.01
C LEU A 182 -4.54 12.82 7.41
N LEU A 183 -4.56 11.62 8.00
CA LEU A 183 -3.92 10.44 7.41
C LEU A 183 -4.47 10.11 6.02
N LYS A 184 -5.79 10.24 5.82
CA LYS A 184 -6.41 10.07 4.49
C LYS A 184 -5.94 11.13 3.51
N LEU A 185 -5.80 12.38 3.95
CA LEU A 185 -5.30 13.46 3.11
C LEU A 185 -3.85 13.23 2.69
N GLU A 186 -2.98 12.85 3.63
CA GLU A 186 -1.58 12.52 3.38
C GLU A 186 -1.46 11.44 2.31
N ILE A 187 -2.29 10.40 2.38
CA ILE A 187 -2.30 9.31 1.41
C ILE A 187 -2.82 9.73 0.04
N GLU A 188 -3.77 10.68 -0.04
CA GLU A 188 -4.18 11.24 -1.32
C GLU A 188 -3.08 12.11 -1.95
N PHE A 189 -2.30 12.85 -1.16
CA PHE A 189 -1.12 13.57 -1.67
C PHE A 189 -0.02 12.62 -2.13
N LEU A 190 0.33 11.63 -1.30
CA LEU A 190 1.29 10.57 -1.64
C LEU A 190 0.85 9.70 -2.80
N LYS A 191 -0.43 9.69 -3.19
CA LYS A 191 -0.90 9.00 -4.39
C LYS A 191 -0.73 9.84 -5.65
N ASN A 192 -0.93 11.14 -5.54
CA ASN A 192 -0.90 12.05 -6.68
C ASN A 192 0.53 12.53 -7.03
N TRP A 193 1.47 12.39 -6.10
CA TRP A 193 2.88 12.78 -6.27
C TRP A 193 3.76 11.77 -7.05
N PRO A 194 3.60 10.44 -6.88
CA PRO A 194 4.47 9.45 -7.52
C PRO A 194 4.39 9.30 -9.04
N PRO A 195 3.28 9.59 -9.76
CA PRO A 195 3.28 9.51 -11.23
C PRO A 195 4.37 10.35 -11.89
N ASP A 196 4.72 11.49 -11.30
CA ASP A 196 5.78 12.40 -11.78
C ASP A 196 7.17 12.07 -11.18
N ASN A 197 7.23 11.15 -10.20
CA ASN A 197 8.43 10.82 -9.41
C ASN A 197 8.53 9.31 -9.18
N SER A 198 8.24 8.50 -10.19
CA SER A 198 8.03 7.05 -9.99
C SER A 198 9.23 6.32 -9.42
N GLU A 199 10.44 6.76 -9.78
CA GLU A 199 11.70 6.26 -9.26
C GLU A 199 11.89 6.52 -7.75
N GLN A 200 11.12 7.45 -7.15
CA GLN A 200 11.23 7.86 -5.75
C GLN A 200 10.25 7.10 -4.82
N TYR A 201 9.63 6.01 -5.29
CA TYR A 201 8.80 5.15 -4.44
C TYR A 201 9.49 4.65 -3.14
N PRO A 202 10.83 4.49 -3.04
CA PRO A 202 11.49 4.14 -1.78
C PRO A 202 11.27 5.17 -0.67
N GLU A 203 11.12 6.46 -1.01
CA GLU A 203 10.85 7.52 -0.03
C GLU A 203 9.46 7.36 0.57
N VAL A 204 8.47 6.99 -0.26
CA VAL A 204 7.11 6.69 0.17
C VAL A 204 7.12 5.49 1.13
N LEU A 205 7.86 4.43 0.79
CA LEU A 205 8.02 3.24 1.64
C LEU A 205 8.68 3.58 2.99
N ALA A 206 9.72 4.40 2.98
CA ALA A 206 10.39 4.87 4.19
C ALA A 206 9.47 5.72 5.08
N LEU A 207 8.58 6.53 4.48
CA LEU A 207 7.60 7.28 5.25
C LEU A 207 6.55 6.36 5.90
N HIS A 208 6.13 5.30 5.20
CA HIS A 208 5.18 4.29 5.70
C HIS A 208 5.76 3.39 6.81
N SER A 209 7.07 3.19 6.84
CA SER A 209 7.74 2.37 7.85
C SER A 209 7.86 3.08 9.21
N LYS A 210 7.82 4.42 9.24
CA LYS A 210 7.93 5.20 10.49
C LYS A 210 6.87 4.76 11.52
N PRO A 211 7.25 4.45 12.77
CA PRO A 211 6.32 3.99 13.80
C PRO A 211 5.22 5.00 14.14
N GLU A 212 5.55 6.28 14.05
CA GLU A 212 4.66 7.42 14.35
C GLU A 212 3.60 7.63 13.25
N ASN A 213 3.78 6.98 12.09
CA ASN A 213 2.90 7.10 10.94
C ASN A 213 2.01 5.85 10.77
N ASP A 214 0.74 6.04 11.08
CA ASP A 214 -0.32 5.05 10.87
C ASP A 214 -0.82 4.99 9.41
N LEU A 215 0.00 5.42 8.45
CA LEU A 215 -0.32 5.45 7.02
C LEU A 215 -0.64 4.07 6.44
N TRP A 216 -0.21 3.00 7.11
CA TRP A 216 -0.55 1.63 6.75
C TRP A 216 -2.06 1.36 6.72
N GLN A 217 -2.88 2.11 7.47
CA GLN A 217 -4.33 1.93 7.50
C GLN A 217 -5.00 2.24 6.15
N TYR A 218 -4.35 3.01 5.27
CA TYR A 218 -4.86 3.27 3.91
C TYR A 218 -3.81 3.03 2.82
N SER A 219 -2.82 2.17 3.09
CA SER A 219 -1.70 1.90 2.18
C SER A 219 -2.07 1.16 0.90
N ALA A 220 -3.26 0.56 0.79
CA ALA A 220 -3.64 -0.27 -0.36
C ALA A 220 -3.41 0.41 -1.71
N LYS A 221 -3.75 1.71 -1.82
CA LYS A 221 -3.55 2.50 -3.06
C LYS A 221 -2.07 2.74 -3.35
N ILE A 222 -1.28 3.04 -2.32
CA ILE A 222 0.16 3.30 -2.43
C ILE A 222 0.92 2.02 -2.80
N LEU A 223 0.55 0.89 -2.19
CA LEU A 223 1.11 -0.41 -2.55
C LEU A 223 0.74 -0.79 -3.99
N SER A 224 -0.47 -0.46 -4.45
CA SER A 224 -0.87 -0.70 -5.85
C SER A 224 -0.01 0.11 -6.82
N PHE A 225 0.35 1.35 -6.46
CA PHE A 225 1.26 2.17 -7.25
C PHE A 225 2.68 1.57 -7.27
N ILE A 226 3.23 1.23 -6.09
CA ILE A 226 4.57 0.62 -6.00
C ILE A 226 4.61 -0.69 -6.81
N ASP A 227 3.55 -1.48 -6.74
CA ASP A 227 3.42 -2.72 -7.50
C ASP A 227 3.36 -2.50 -9.02
N GLN A 228 2.76 -1.39 -9.48
CA GLN A 228 2.76 -1.01 -10.90
C GLN A 228 4.16 -0.62 -11.38
N GLU A 229 4.90 0.15 -10.58
CA GLU A 229 6.26 0.59 -10.95
C GLU A 229 7.28 -0.55 -10.91
N VAL A 230 7.20 -1.40 -9.87
CA VAL A 230 8.14 -2.52 -9.69
C VAL A 230 7.72 -3.74 -10.51
N GLU A 231 6.45 -3.80 -10.94
CA GLU A 231 5.84 -4.95 -11.62
C GLU A 231 5.98 -6.26 -10.83
N LEU A 232 5.87 -6.17 -9.50
CA LEU A 232 6.12 -7.31 -8.61
C LEU A 232 5.02 -8.36 -8.76
N PHE A 233 3.74 -7.97 -8.69
CA PHE A 233 2.59 -8.86 -8.84
C PHE A 233 2.57 -9.56 -10.20
N SER A 234 2.79 -8.83 -11.30
CA SER A 234 2.79 -9.43 -12.62
C SER A 234 3.89 -10.49 -12.74
N THR A 235 5.09 -10.19 -12.21
CA THR A 235 6.19 -11.16 -12.16
C THR A 235 5.81 -12.38 -11.32
N VAL A 236 5.25 -12.19 -10.12
CA VAL A 236 4.78 -13.28 -9.24
C VAL A 236 3.76 -14.17 -9.95
N LEU A 237 2.80 -13.55 -10.66
CA LEU A 237 1.75 -14.27 -11.37
C LEU A 237 2.31 -15.11 -12.53
N TRP A 238 3.17 -14.53 -13.36
CA TRP A 238 3.71 -15.20 -14.55
C TRP A 238 4.80 -16.23 -14.24
N LYS A 239 5.55 -16.02 -13.16
CA LYS A 239 6.68 -16.87 -12.75
C LYS A 239 6.37 -17.75 -11.55
N ASN A 240 5.09 -17.87 -11.18
CA ASN A 240 4.65 -18.67 -10.05
C ASN A 240 5.45 -18.41 -8.76
N GLY A 241 5.71 -17.13 -8.46
CA GLY A 241 6.47 -16.71 -7.28
C GLY A 241 7.99 -16.73 -7.41
N GLN A 242 8.57 -17.24 -8.50
CA GLN A 242 10.02 -17.19 -8.72
C GLN A 242 10.46 -15.85 -9.34
N LEU A 243 11.35 -15.14 -8.66
CA LEU A 243 12.00 -13.94 -9.21
C LEU A 243 13.38 -14.34 -9.75
N GLU A 244 13.52 -14.40 -11.08
CA GLU A 244 14.74 -14.85 -11.77
C GLU A 244 15.79 -13.74 -11.94
N ASP A 245 15.39 -12.46 -11.83
CA ASP A 245 16.24 -11.28 -12.02
C ASP A 245 16.31 -10.45 -10.74
N PRO A 246 17.30 -10.69 -9.86
CA PRO A 246 17.49 -9.93 -8.63
C PRO A 246 17.85 -8.46 -8.86
N ASP A 247 18.45 -8.13 -10.00
CA ASP A 247 18.89 -6.76 -10.29
C ASP A 247 17.69 -5.85 -10.56
N LYS A 248 16.61 -6.37 -11.15
CA LYS A 248 15.33 -5.63 -11.31
C LYS A 248 14.77 -5.15 -9.97
N PHE A 249 14.91 -5.95 -8.91
CA PHE A 249 14.33 -5.66 -7.59
C PHE A 249 15.34 -5.07 -6.59
N LYS A 250 16.56 -4.78 -7.03
CA LYS A 250 17.65 -4.31 -6.16
C LYS A 250 17.30 -3.06 -5.36
N LEU A 251 16.67 -2.07 -6.00
CA LEU A 251 16.26 -0.83 -5.31
C LEU A 251 15.22 -1.11 -4.21
N LEU A 252 14.28 -2.02 -4.46
CA LEU A 252 13.29 -2.45 -3.48
C LEU A 252 13.97 -3.21 -2.33
N ASP A 253 14.91 -4.11 -2.63
CA ASP A 253 15.66 -4.85 -1.62
C ASP A 253 16.50 -3.95 -0.73
N GLU A 254 17.23 -3.00 -1.31
CA GLU A 254 18.01 -1.99 -0.60
C GLU A 254 17.09 -1.12 0.29
N CYS A 255 15.92 -0.73 -0.21
CA CYS A 255 14.93 -0.01 0.57
C CYS A 255 14.45 -0.85 1.77
N LEU A 256 13.99 -2.08 1.52
CA LEU A 256 13.46 -2.99 2.55
C LEU A 256 14.51 -3.29 3.62
N ALA A 257 15.76 -3.52 3.24
CA ALA A 257 16.86 -3.75 4.18
C ALA A 257 17.07 -2.57 5.15
N ASN A 258 16.83 -1.34 4.69
CA ASN A 258 17.01 -0.13 5.49
C ASN A 258 15.78 0.24 6.34
N ILE A 259 14.57 -0.10 5.90
CA ILE A 259 13.32 0.34 6.54
C ILE A 259 12.69 -0.72 7.45
N ASN A 260 13.09 -1.98 7.34
CA ASN A 260 12.55 -3.06 8.17
C ASN A 260 13.00 -2.90 9.62
N GLY A 261 12.06 -2.49 10.48
CA GLY A 261 12.19 -2.69 11.93
C GLY A 261 11.83 -4.12 12.33
N GLU A 262 11.80 -4.40 13.64
CA GLU A 262 11.52 -5.73 14.21
C GLU A 262 10.22 -6.39 13.70
N THR A 263 9.27 -5.58 13.20
CA THR A 263 7.95 -6.04 12.76
C THR A 263 7.82 -6.33 11.28
N TYR A 264 8.82 -6.05 10.43
CA TYR A 264 8.76 -6.30 8.97
C TYR A 264 7.46 -5.78 8.32
N LYS A 265 6.96 -4.62 8.79
CA LYS A 265 5.62 -4.08 8.50
C LYS A 265 5.35 -3.95 7.00
N ILE A 266 6.32 -3.42 6.24
CA ILE A 266 6.17 -3.15 4.81
C ILE A 266 6.13 -4.44 4.00
N GLU A 267 7.02 -5.39 4.29
CA GLU A 267 7.01 -6.70 3.63
C GLU A 267 5.68 -7.42 3.83
N ARG A 268 5.15 -7.40 5.05
CA ARG A 268 3.85 -7.99 5.37
C ARG A 268 2.72 -7.36 4.57
N LEU A 269 2.76 -6.04 4.40
CA LEU A 269 1.79 -5.31 3.59
C LEU A 269 1.90 -5.69 2.11
N LEU A 270 3.11 -5.78 1.56
CA LEU A 270 3.36 -6.20 0.17
C LEU A 270 2.91 -7.65 -0.07
N VAL A 271 3.27 -8.58 0.82
CA VAL A 271 2.82 -9.99 0.77
C VAL A 271 1.30 -10.06 0.72
N ASN A 272 0.61 -9.34 1.63
CA ASN A 272 -0.84 -9.36 1.67
C ASN A 272 -1.46 -8.72 0.42
N HIS A 273 -0.86 -7.63 -0.08
CA HIS A 273 -1.32 -6.96 -1.29
C HIS A 273 -1.28 -7.90 -2.50
N ILE A 274 -0.13 -8.52 -2.77
CA ILE A 274 0.08 -9.46 -3.87
C ILE A 274 -0.84 -10.67 -3.72
N HIS A 275 -0.90 -11.25 -2.51
CA HIS A 275 -1.79 -12.37 -2.20
C HIS A 275 -3.25 -12.06 -2.52
N MET A 276 -3.76 -10.90 -2.11
CA MET A 276 -5.13 -10.49 -2.42
C MET A 276 -5.35 -10.34 -3.93
N GLN A 277 -4.38 -9.77 -4.66
CA GLN A 277 -4.48 -9.67 -6.13
C GLN A 277 -4.53 -11.05 -6.80
N LEU A 278 -3.72 -12.01 -6.34
CA LEU A 278 -3.75 -13.40 -6.83
C LEU A 278 -5.12 -14.05 -6.60
N MET A 279 -5.67 -13.92 -5.38
CA MET A 279 -6.99 -14.46 -5.04
C MET A 279 -8.12 -13.83 -5.86
N LEU A 280 -8.06 -12.52 -6.15
CA LEU A 280 -9.05 -11.84 -6.99
C LEU A 280 -9.07 -12.37 -8.43
N ARG A 281 -7.92 -12.85 -8.93
CA ARG A 281 -7.79 -13.42 -10.29
C ARG A 281 -7.87 -14.94 -10.32
N ALA A 282 -8.07 -15.61 -9.19
CA ALA A 282 -8.09 -17.09 -9.12
C ALA A 282 -9.10 -17.70 -10.11
N ASN A 283 -10.29 -17.09 -10.24
CA ASN A 283 -11.34 -17.56 -11.15
C ASN A 283 -10.95 -17.48 -12.64
N GLU A 284 -9.98 -16.63 -13.00
CA GLU A 284 -9.49 -16.48 -14.37
C GLU A 284 -8.44 -17.56 -14.71
N GLN A 285 -7.82 -18.16 -13.70
CA GLN A 285 -6.71 -19.11 -13.84
C GLN A 285 -7.16 -20.57 -13.95
N GLY A 286 -8.40 -20.89 -13.55
CA GLY A 286 -8.96 -22.24 -13.62
C GLY A 286 -9.71 -22.63 -12.35
N THR A 287 -10.13 -23.89 -12.25
CA THR A 287 -10.67 -24.44 -11.00
C THR A 287 -9.53 -24.63 -9.99
N PRO A 288 -9.76 -24.46 -8.66
CA PRO A 288 -8.73 -24.66 -7.65
C PRO A 288 -7.95 -25.97 -7.83
N GLU A 289 -8.63 -27.06 -8.17
CA GLU A 289 -8.07 -28.39 -8.38
C GLU A 289 -7.04 -28.46 -9.51
N GLN A 290 -7.35 -27.81 -10.64
CA GLN A 290 -6.44 -27.68 -11.78
C GLN A 290 -5.19 -26.90 -11.40
N ILE A 291 -5.36 -25.75 -10.75
CA ILE A 291 -4.24 -24.89 -10.34
C ILE A 291 -3.32 -25.63 -9.35
N LEU A 292 -3.90 -26.37 -8.40
CA LEU A 292 -3.14 -27.18 -7.46
C LEU A 292 -2.33 -28.26 -8.19
N THR A 293 -2.95 -28.96 -9.13
CA THR A 293 -2.31 -30.03 -9.91
C THR A 293 -1.17 -29.50 -10.76
N ASP A 294 -1.42 -28.44 -11.54
CA ASP A 294 -0.47 -27.90 -12.50
C ASP A 294 0.77 -27.29 -11.82
N ASN A 295 0.62 -26.78 -10.58
CA ASN A 295 1.68 -26.03 -9.90
C ASN A 295 2.28 -26.74 -8.68
N TYR A 296 1.97 -28.01 -8.43
CA TYR A 296 2.47 -28.73 -7.23
C TYR A 296 3.99 -28.81 -7.15
N ILE A 297 4.66 -29.11 -8.26
CA ILE A 297 6.13 -29.18 -8.32
C ILE A 297 6.73 -27.83 -7.93
N GLN A 298 6.16 -26.75 -8.49
CA GLN A 298 6.59 -25.39 -8.22
C GLN A 298 6.36 -24.99 -6.76
N PHE A 299 5.25 -25.43 -6.17
CA PHE A 299 4.98 -25.25 -4.74
C PHE A 299 6.06 -25.91 -3.86
N GLU A 300 6.44 -27.16 -4.14
CA GLU A 300 7.52 -27.81 -3.38
C GLU A 300 8.85 -27.07 -3.54
N GLU A 301 9.17 -26.59 -4.74
CA GLU A 301 10.39 -25.83 -5.01
C GLU A 301 10.42 -24.48 -4.29
N ASN A 302 9.32 -23.71 -4.36
CA ASN A 302 9.20 -22.41 -3.70
C ASN A 302 9.33 -22.51 -2.18
N VAL A 303 8.76 -23.56 -1.57
CA VAL A 303 8.88 -23.80 -0.13
C VAL A 303 10.33 -24.11 0.26
N ARG A 304 11.06 -24.89 -0.56
CA ARG A 304 12.49 -25.15 -0.32
C ARG A 304 13.33 -23.90 -0.48
N GLN A 305 13.09 -23.13 -1.54
CA GLN A 305 13.81 -21.89 -1.81
C GLN A 305 13.64 -20.86 -0.69
N LEU A 306 12.44 -20.76 -0.09
CA LEU A 306 12.20 -19.87 1.04
C LEU A 306 12.99 -20.26 2.30
N GLN A 307 13.36 -21.54 2.43
CA GLN A 307 14.11 -22.07 3.58
C GLN A 307 15.61 -22.05 3.39
N ASP A 308 16.09 -22.07 2.14
CA ASP A 308 17.50 -21.84 1.85
C ASP A 308 17.81 -20.37 2.18
N GLU A 309 18.21 -20.12 3.44
CA GLU A 309 18.54 -18.82 4.09
C GLU A 309 19.59 -17.95 3.36
N GLN A 310 19.97 -18.30 2.13
CA GLN A 310 20.98 -17.60 1.33
C GLN A 310 20.43 -16.55 0.36
N SER A 311 19.10 -16.40 0.24
CA SER A 311 18.56 -15.27 -0.53
C SER A 311 18.56 -14.01 0.34
N ASN A 312 19.62 -13.20 0.22
CA ASN A 312 19.74 -11.85 0.81
C ASN A 312 18.70 -10.84 0.26
N HIS A 313 17.63 -11.31 -0.37
CA HIS A 313 16.69 -10.54 -1.17
C HIS A 313 15.30 -10.61 -0.55
N ASN A 314 14.86 -9.51 0.06
CA ASN A 314 13.56 -9.39 0.70
C ASN A 314 12.42 -9.51 -0.32
N SER A 315 12.62 -9.03 -1.55
CA SER A 315 11.70 -9.15 -2.68
C SER A 315 11.39 -10.61 -3.05
N ILE A 316 12.42 -11.47 -3.07
CA ILE A 316 12.26 -12.92 -3.30
C ILE A 316 11.39 -13.52 -2.20
N SER A 317 11.67 -13.19 -0.94
CA SER A 317 10.89 -13.66 0.20
C SER A 317 9.42 -13.21 0.11
N ILE A 318 9.17 -11.94 -0.21
CA ILE A 318 7.81 -11.41 -0.42
C ILE A 318 7.07 -12.22 -1.50
N SER A 319 7.73 -12.44 -2.64
CA SER A 319 7.16 -13.15 -3.79
C SER A 319 6.80 -14.60 -3.46
N LEU A 320 7.75 -15.34 -2.88
CA LEU A 320 7.57 -16.73 -2.48
C LEU A 320 6.46 -16.87 -1.44
N ILE A 321 6.46 -16.03 -0.39
CA ILE A 321 5.45 -16.09 0.67
C ILE A 321 4.05 -15.79 0.10
N ALA A 322 3.91 -14.75 -0.73
CA ALA A 322 2.62 -14.38 -1.31
C ALA A 322 2.03 -15.50 -2.17
N TRP A 323 2.87 -16.12 -3.01
CA TRP A 323 2.46 -17.21 -3.89
C TRP A 323 2.17 -18.51 -3.13
N ILE A 324 3.01 -18.89 -2.15
CA ILE A 324 2.77 -20.07 -1.29
C ILE A 324 1.46 -19.91 -0.53
N LYS A 325 1.20 -18.72 0.01
CA LYS A 325 -0.05 -18.41 0.72
C LYS A 325 -1.26 -18.59 -0.20
N TYR A 326 -1.18 -18.10 -1.45
CA TYR A 326 -2.21 -18.28 -2.47
C TYR A 326 -2.46 -19.77 -2.78
N TYR A 327 -1.41 -20.54 -3.04
CA TYR A 327 -1.53 -21.97 -3.34
C TYR A 327 -2.19 -22.75 -2.19
N ILE A 328 -1.81 -22.47 -0.95
CA ILE A 328 -2.36 -23.13 0.23
C ILE A 328 -3.81 -22.69 0.52
N GLU A 329 -4.18 -21.45 0.22
CA GLU A 329 -5.57 -20.98 0.34
C GLU A 329 -6.48 -21.70 -0.67
N LEU A 330 -6.02 -21.92 -1.90
CA LEU A 330 -6.73 -22.75 -2.88
C LEU A 330 -6.92 -24.19 -2.40
N TYR A 331 -5.90 -24.77 -1.77
CA TYR A 331 -6.01 -26.09 -1.14
C TYR A 331 -7.06 -26.10 0.00
N ALA A 332 -7.14 -25.06 0.83
CA ALA A 332 -8.17 -24.93 1.85
C ALA A 332 -9.59 -24.83 1.24
N VAL A 333 -9.74 -24.11 0.12
CA VAL A 333 -10.99 -24.02 -0.65
C VAL A 333 -11.38 -25.39 -1.22
N ALA A 334 -10.44 -26.11 -1.83
CA ALA A 334 -10.66 -27.46 -2.36
C ALA A 334 -11.06 -28.46 -1.26
N LEU A 335 -10.43 -28.39 -0.08
CA LEU A 335 -10.80 -29.19 1.09
C LEU A 335 -12.22 -28.91 1.57
N LYS A 336 -12.61 -27.63 1.67
CA LYS A 336 -13.97 -27.23 2.03
C LYS A 336 -15.00 -27.81 1.06
N ASN A 337 -14.68 -27.82 -0.22
CA ASN A 337 -15.55 -28.36 -1.27
C ASN A 337 -15.48 -29.89 -1.40
N GLN A 338 -14.82 -30.58 -0.46
CA GLN A 338 -14.69 -32.04 -0.41
C GLN A 338 -14.01 -32.63 -1.65
N CYS A 339 -13.06 -31.91 -2.24
CA CYS A 339 -12.26 -32.43 -3.34
C CYS A 339 -11.51 -33.71 -2.92
N SER A 340 -11.57 -34.73 -3.77
CA SER A 340 -10.96 -36.05 -3.54
C SER A 340 -9.89 -36.40 -4.58
N GLU A 341 -9.36 -35.41 -5.29
CA GLU A 341 -8.30 -35.63 -6.27
C GLU A 341 -6.99 -36.09 -5.63
N GLU A 342 -6.15 -36.78 -6.41
CA GLU A 342 -4.86 -37.33 -5.96
C GLU A 342 -3.94 -36.25 -5.40
N ILE A 343 -4.00 -35.04 -5.98
CA ILE A 343 -3.21 -33.88 -5.56
C ILE A 343 -3.44 -33.52 -4.09
N MET A 344 -4.65 -33.72 -3.57
CA MET A 344 -4.96 -33.47 -2.16
C MET A 344 -4.13 -34.38 -1.25
N GLY A 345 -3.96 -35.64 -1.63
CA GLY A 345 -3.13 -36.61 -0.91
C GLY A 345 -1.64 -36.28 -0.97
N MET A 346 -1.16 -35.75 -2.10
CA MET A 346 0.23 -35.30 -2.24
C MET A 346 0.52 -34.11 -1.32
N ILE A 347 -0.38 -33.11 -1.29
CA ILE A 347 -0.26 -31.95 -0.40
C ILE A 347 -0.37 -32.39 1.08
N ASP A 348 -1.31 -33.29 1.41
CA ASP A 348 -1.42 -33.86 2.76
C ASP A 348 -0.09 -34.49 3.21
N GLN A 349 0.57 -35.26 2.33
CA GLN A 349 1.85 -35.89 2.60
C GLN A 349 2.98 -34.85 2.74
N PHE A 350 3.00 -33.83 1.89
CA PHE A 350 3.97 -32.74 1.99
C PHE A 350 3.90 -32.06 3.36
N LEU A 351 2.69 -31.71 3.81
CA LEU A 351 2.47 -31.07 5.11
C LEU A 351 2.90 -31.96 6.29
N THR A 352 2.95 -33.29 6.14
CA THR A 352 3.47 -34.20 7.19
C THR A 352 4.98 -34.31 7.27
N ARG A 353 5.74 -33.74 6.34
CA ARG A 353 7.20 -33.78 6.40
C ARG A 353 7.68 -32.83 7.51
N ASP A 354 8.03 -33.40 8.66
CA ASP A 354 8.58 -32.68 9.82
C ASP A 354 10.03 -32.19 9.62
N GLU A 355 10.56 -32.33 8.41
CA GLU A 355 11.87 -31.81 8.00
C GLU A 355 11.84 -30.30 7.75
N LEU A 356 10.65 -29.73 7.60
CA LEU A 356 10.44 -28.36 7.13
C LEU A 356 9.79 -27.49 8.22
N PRO A 357 10.55 -26.60 8.89
CA PRO A 357 10.06 -25.46 9.67
C PRO A 357 8.73 -24.85 9.22
N LEU A 358 8.64 -24.58 7.92
CA LEU A 358 7.50 -23.90 7.31
C LEU A 358 6.21 -24.74 7.30
N SER A 359 6.30 -26.08 7.32
CA SER A 359 5.12 -26.97 7.23
C SER A 359 4.10 -26.72 8.34
N LEU A 360 4.56 -26.40 9.55
CA LEU A 360 3.68 -26.08 10.68
C LEU A 360 2.92 -24.78 10.47
N THR A 361 3.63 -23.77 10.00
CA THR A 361 3.07 -22.49 9.60
C THR A 361 2.00 -22.66 8.53
N LEU A 362 2.26 -23.47 7.50
CA LEU A 362 1.28 -23.75 6.43
C LEU A 362 0.06 -24.48 6.98
N LYS A 363 0.22 -25.48 7.86
CA LYS A 363 -0.90 -26.16 8.52
C LYS A 363 -1.77 -25.19 9.31
N LEU A 364 -1.18 -24.32 10.13
CA LEU A 364 -1.93 -23.32 10.89
C LEU A 364 -2.70 -22.38 9.96
N PHE A 365 -2.08 -21.97 8.86
CA PHE A 365 -2.74 -21.13 7.87
C PHE A 365 -3.94 -21.86 7.24
N VAL A 366 -3.79 -23.14 6.84
CA VAL A 366 -4.90 -23.97 6.34
C VAL A 366 -6.03 -24.07 7.37
N ILE A 367 -5.71 -24.38 8.63
CA ILE A 367 -6.70 -24.50 9.71
C ILE A 367 -7.47 -23.19 9.87
N LYS A 368 -6.75 -22.06 9.90
CA LYS A 368 -7.36 -20.73 9.98
C LYS A 368 -8.31 -20.50 8.80
N GLN A 369 -7.85 -20.72 7.57
CA GLN A 369 -8.67 -20.52 6.38
C GLN A 369 -9.91 -21.40 6.36
N ILE A 370 -9.80 -22.68 6.71
CA ILE A 370 -10.96 -23.59 6.74
C ILE A 370 -11.97 -23.18 7.82
N CYS A 371 -11.50 -22.79 9.01
CA CYS A 371 -12.36 -22.30 10.08
C CYS A 371 -13.13 -21.05 9.66
N GLU A 372 -12.44 -20.09 9.01
CA GLU A 372 -13.04 -18.87 8.48
C GLU A 372 -14.05 -19.18 7.35
N LEU A 373 -13.63 -19.95 6.34
CA LEU A 373 -14.45 -20.29 5.18
C LEU A 373 -15.68 -21.15 5.54
N SER A 374 -15.59 -21.97 6.59
CA SER A 374 -16.67 -22.88 7.01
C SER A 374 -17.46 -22.35 8.21
N SER A 375 -17.06 -21.22 8.80
CA SER A 375 -17.64 -20.67 10.03
C SER A 375 -17.71 -21.70 11.18
N VAL A 376 -16.70 -22.56 11.28
CA VAL A 376 -16.60 -23.60 12.31
C VAL A 376 -15.55 -23.25 13.35
N LYS A 377 -15.76 -23.73 14.58
CA LYS A 377 -14.75 -23.69 15.64
C LYS A 377 -13.70 -24.78 15.44
N PHE A 378 -12.54 -24.60 16.04
CA PHE A 378 -11.41 -25.53 15.92
C PHE A 378 -11.76 -26.97 16.32
N ASP A 379 -12.52 -27.18 17.40
CA ASP A 379 -12.90 -28.55 17.83
C ASP A 379 -13.73 -29.27 16.76
N THR A 380 -14.69 -28.56 16.16
CA THR A 380 -15.51 -29.10 15.04
C THR A 380 -14.68 -29.33 13.79
N PHE A 381 -13.67 -28.49 13.52
CA PHE A 381 -12.71 -28.72 12.45
C PHE A 381 -11.94 -30.04 12.67
N CYS A 382 -11.43 -30.27 13.88
CA CYS A 382 -10.71 -31.50 14.23
C CYS A 382 -11.57 -32.75 14.05
N GLU A 383 -12.88 -32.66 14.30
CA GLU A 383 -13.84 -33.74 14.06
C GLU A 383 -14.09 -33.98 12.56
N ILE A 384 -14.30 -32.92 11.77
CA ILE A 384 -14.60 -33.02 10.32
C ILE A 384 -13.38 -33.56 9.55
N PHE A 385 -12.19 -33.11 9.92
CA PHE A 385 -10.94 -33.42 9.22
C PHE A 385 -10.06 -34.42 9.99
N SER A 386 -10.64 -35.17 10.94
CA SER A 386 -9.90 -36.13 11.79
C SER A 386 -9.09 -37.16 11.01
N ASN A 387 -9.52 -37.46 9.78
CA ASN A 387 -8.90 -38.46 8.89
C ASN A 387 -7.87 -37.85 7.93
N ARG A 388 -7.61 -36.54 8.02
CA ARG A 388 -6.63 -35.82 7.21
C ARG A 388 -5.44 -35.44 8.07
N ASN A 389 -4.25 -35.47 7.48
CA ASN A 389 -3.00 -35.13 8.16
C ASN A 389 -2.85 -33.63 8.50
N VAL A 390 -3.79 -32.81 8.04
CA VAL A 390 -3.87 -31.37 8.35
C VAL A 390 -4.04 -31.12 9.86
N VAL A 391 -4.62 -32.08 10.60
CA VAL A 391 -4.86 -32.00 12.06
C VAL A 391 -3.64 -32.50 12.86
N GLY A 392 -2.69 -33.19 12.24
CA GLY A 392 -1.57 -33.85 12.92
C GLY A 392 -0.43 -32.89 13.29
N SER A 393 -0.25 -32.66 14.60
CA SER A 393 0.90 -31.93 15.20
C SER A 393 1.76 -32.82 16.14
N ARG A 394 1.49 -34.15 16.17
CA ARG A 394 2.00 -35.08 17.19
C ARG A 394 3.53 -35.18 17.30
N THR A 395 4.26 -34.96 16.21
CA THR A 395 5.71 -35.12 16.13
C THR A 395 6.53 -33.96 16.71
N ILE A 396 5.88 -32.83 17.03
CA ILE A 396 6.50 -31.62 17.58
C ILE A 396 6.79 -31.79 19.09
N LEU A 397 5.89 -32.48 19.81
CA LEU A 397 6.00 -32.68 21.26
C LEU A 397 7.20 -33.55 21.68
N GLU A 398 7.88 -34.19 20.71
CA GLU A 398 8.94 -35.17 20.98
C GLU A 398 10.36 -34.65 20.71
N LYS A 399 10.55 -33.43 20.19
CA LYS A 399 11.89 -32.88 19.93
C LYS A 399 12.10 -31.54 20.65
N PRO A 400 12.84 -31.52 21.78
CA PRO A 400 13.41 -30.28 22.28
C PRO A 400 14.72 -30.03 21.52
N GLN A 401 14.80 -28.98 20.70
CA GLN A 401 16.09 -28.48 20.20
C GLN A 401 16.19 -26.96 20.24
N ASP A 402 17.39 -26.53 20.61
CA ASP A 402 17.83 -25.17 20.87
C ASP A 402 17.76 -24.25 19.65
N GLN A 403 17.42 -22.97 19.91
CA GLN A 403 17.70 -21.77 19.11
C GLN A 403 17.42 -21.83 17.60
N HIS A 404 16.21 -21.43 17.18
CA HIS A 404 15.97 -20.91 15.83
C HIS A 404 15.06 -19.68 15.84
N ASN A 405 15.49 -18.62 15.14
CA ASN A 405 14.69 -17.43 14.86
C ASN A 405 13.63 -17.78 13.81
N PHE A 406 12.46 -18.21 14.28
CA PHE A 406 11.30 -18.32 13.40
C PHE A 406 10.60 -16.98 13.25
N ILE A 407 10.60 -16.47 12.03
CA ILE A 407 9.61 -15.49 11.59
C ILE A 407 8.31 -16.26 11.34
N LEU A 408 7.44 -16.29 12.35
CA LEU A 408 6.02 -16.60 12.15
C LEU A 408 5.52 -15.70 11.01
N PRO A 409 4.64 -16.14 10.10
CA PRO A 409 3.83 -15.21 9.38
C PRO A 409 2.96 -14.56 10.44
N THR A 410 3.45 -13.40 10.85
CA THR A 410 2.82 -12.52 11.80
C THR A 410 2.08 -11.41 11.03
N PRO A 411 1.47 -11.58 9.83
CA PRO A 411 0.61 -10.54 9.33
C PRO A 411 -0.70 -10.66 10.12
N LEU A 412 -0.84 -9.82 11.16
CA LEU A 412 -2.03 -9.67 12.00
C LEU A 412 -2.15 -10.70 13.13
N PHE A 413 -1.16 -10.80 14.01
CA PHE A 413 -1.40 -11.40 15.30
C PHE A 413 -2.17 -10.41 16.19
N VAL A 414 -3.48 -10.28 15.94
CA VAL A 414 -4.43 -9.39 16.66
C VAL A 414 -4.53 -9.74 18.16
N CYS A 415 -3.90 -10.84 18.57
CA CYS A 415 -4.06 -11.46 19.86
C CYS A 415 -2.79 -11.37 20.71
N GLU A 416 -1.89 -10.41 20.41
CA GLU A 416 -0.58 -10.26 21.07
C GLU A 416 -0.67 -10.29 22.59
N ASP A 417 -1.65 -9.59 23.17
CA ASP A 417 -1.88 -9.59 24.63
C ASP A 417 -2.24 -10.98 25.16
N VAL A 418 -3.03 -11.74 24.39
CA VAL A 418 -3.43 -13.11 24.76
C VAL A 418 -2.24 -14.04 24.63
N PHE A 419 -1.40 -13.90 23.61
CA PHE A 419 -0.17 -14.68 23.47
C PHE A 419 0.85 -14.37 24.55
N LYS A 420 1.10 -13.09 24.86
CA LYS A 420 1.95 -12.68 25.97
C LYS A 420 1.48 -13.30 27.27
N ARG A 421 0.17 -13.23 27.56
CA ARG A 421 -0.41 -13.87 28.75
C ARG A 421 -0.20 -15.37 28.78
N ILE A 422 -0.42 -16.07 27.66
CA ILE A 422 -0.21 -17.52 27.57
C ILE A 422 1.28 -17.86 27.71
N SER A 423 2.15 -17.06 27.10
CA SER A 423 3.60 -17.20 27.21
C SER A 423 4.06 -17.01 28.65
N ASP A 424 3.55 -16.00 29.35
CA ASP A 424 3.87 -15.74 30.74
C ASP A 424 3.43 -16.90 31.66
N ILE A 425 2.25 -17.49 31.40
CA ILE A 425 1.77 -18.66 32.13
C ILE A 425 2.71 -19.85 31.93
N LEU A 426 3.07 -20.15 30.68
CA LEU A 426 3.83 -21.35 30.35
C LEU A 426 5.35 -21.23 30.60
N ALA A 427 5.91 -20.02 30.49
CA ALA A 427 7.32 -19.75 30.70
C ALA A 427 7.67 -19.44 32.17
N TYR A 428 6.78 -18.76 32.90
CA TYR A 428 7.11 -18.21 34.22
C TYR A 428 6.14 -18.63 35.35
N ASN A 429 4.87 -18.92 35.05
CA ASN A 429 3.83 -19.21 36.05
C ASN A 429 3.21 -20.61 35.88
N ASN A 430 4.05 -21.63 35.93
CA ASN A 430 3.68 -23.06 35.80
C ASN A 430 2.97 -23.66 37.04
N ASP A 431 2.09 -22.90 37.67
CA ASP A 431 1.24 -23.41 38.75
C ASP A 431 0.05 -24.21 38.18
N ILE A 432 -0.41 -25.20 38.96
CA ILE A 432 -1.45 -26.15 38.52
C ILE A 432 -2.80 -25.47 38.27
N GLU A 433 -3.13 -24.40 39.01
CA GLU A 433 -4.38 -23.66 38.81
C GLU A 433 -4.34 -22.84 37.52
N HIS A 434 -3.25 -22.12 37.26
CA HIS A 434 -3.08 -21.31 36.06
C HIS A 434 -3.03 -22.18 34.80
N LEU A 435 -2.41 -23.36 34.87
CA LEU A 435 -2.43 -24.34 33.78
C LEU A 435 -3.84 -24.92 33.55
N ARG A 436 -4.60 -25.25 34.60
CA ARG A 436 -6.01 -25.67 34.44
C ARG A 436 -6.87 -24.58 33.85
N GLN A 437 -6.64 -23.33 34.26
CA GLN A 437 -7.38 -22.18 33.76
C GLN A 437 -7.01 -21.89 32.30
N LEU A 438 -5.74 -22.03 31.94
CA LEU A 438 -5.26 -21.95 30.56
C LEU A 438 -5.90 -23.04 29.69
N ILE A 439 -5.91 -24.30 30.13
CA ILE A 439 -6.58 -25.40 29.41
C ILE A 439 -8.06 -25.07 29.22
N THR A 440 -8.75 -24.60 30.26
CA THR A 440 -10.16 -24.22 30.19
C THR A 440 -10.40 -23.04 29.24
N ASN A 441 -9.49 -22.07 29.21
CA ASN A 441 -9.56 -20.94 28.28
C ASN A 441 -9.29 -21.40 26.84
N CYS A 442 -8.33 -22.29 26.62
CA CYS A 442 -8.03 -22.85 25.31
C CYS A 442 -9.13 -23.77 24.78
N THR A 443 -9.94 -24.40 25.63
CA THR A 443 -11.10 -25.20 25.16
C THR A 443 -12.34 -24.36 24.88
N THR A 444 -12.42 -23.13 25.40
CA THR A 444 -13.63 -22.30 25.30
C THR A 444 -13.46 -21.06 24.42
N ASN A 445 -12.22 -20.59 24.24
CA ASN A 445 -11.89 -19.36 23.53
C ASN A 445 -10.89 -19.65 22.40
N GLN A 446 -11.39 -19.54 21.16
CA GLN A 446 -10.63 -19.80 19.93
C GLN A 446 -9.37 -18.94 19.80
N THR A 447 -9.41 -17.70 20.29
CA THR A 447 -8.22 -16.83 20.34
C THR A 447 -7.17 -17.40 21.28
N SER A 448 -7.57 -17.88 22.46
CA SER A 448 -6.64 -18.51 23.41
C SER A 448 -6.08 -19.83 22.88
N SER A 449 -6.90 -20.68 22.23
CA SER A 449 -6.43 -21.91 21.59
C SER A 449 -5.41 -21.64 20.51
N TYR A 450 -5.69 -20.66 19.63
CA TYR A 450 -4.79 -20.24 18.57
C TYR A 450 -3.47 -19.71 19.15
N CYS A 451 -3.53 -18.81 20.14
CA CYS A 451 -2.33 -18.28 20.80
C CYS A 451 -1.50 -19.37 21.50
N PHE A 452 -2.14 -20.37 22.11
CA PHE A 452 -1.47 -21.52 22.73
C PHE A 452 -0.75 -22.39 21.70
N LEU A 453 -1.40 -22.68 20.57
CA LEU A 453 -0.78 -23.44 19.48
C LEU A 453 0.41 -22.67 18.88
N VAL A 454 0.26 -21.36 18.68
CA VAL A 454 1.36 -20.48 18.24
C VAL A 454 2.50 -20.47 19.26
N TRP A 455 2.19 -20.50 20.56
CA TRP A 455 3.21 -20.57 21.61
C TRP A 455 3.97 -21.89 21.55
N CYS A 456 3.26 -23.02 21.42
CA CYS A 456 3.90 -24.33 21.27
C CYS A 456 4.86 -24.32 20.08
N ILE A 457 4.41 -23.85 18.91
CA ILE A 457 5.23 -23.81 17.68
C ILE A 457 6.43 -22.86 17.81
N HIS A 458 6.34 -21.81 18.63
CA HIS A 458 7.44 -20.88 18.83
C HIS A 458 8.56 -21.48 19.71
N TYR A 459 8.21 -22.36 20.66
CA TYR A 459 9.14 -22.87 21.68
C TYR A 459 9.46 -24.37 21.56
N TYR A 460 8.73 -25.11 20.72
CA TYR A 460 8.85 -26.55 20.47
C TYR A 460 8.55 -26.84 19.00
#